data_AF-A0A662A151-F1
#
_entry.id   AF-A0A662A151-F1
#
_cell.length_a   1.000
_cell.length_b   1.000
_cell.length_c   1.000
_cell.angle_alpha   90.00
_cell.angle_beta   90.00
_cell.angle_gamma   90.00
#
_symmetry.space_group_name_H-M   'P 1'
#
loop_
_entity.id
_entity.type
_entity.pdbx_description
1 polymer ?
#
loop_
_entity_poly.entity_id
_entity_poly.type
_entity_poly.pdbx_seq_one_letter_code
_entity_poly.pdbx_strand_id
1 'polypeptide(L)' 'MNTIELQNTIVRKILTIKDNQLLDYLNGVLSIDKENSKSYKLNDFEKQVINESLTDYKNGEIISNDDVFFKTEKWLEE' A
#
# COMPACT_ATOMS: atom_id res chain seq x y z
N MET A 1 16.95 23.61 -3.56
CA MET A 1 15.50 23.79 -3.77
C MET A 1 14.83 23.51 -2.44
N ASN A 2 14.37 24.56 -1.78
CA ASN A 2 13.71 24.47 -0.48
C ASN A 2 12.28 23.90 -0.66
N THR A 3 11.75 23.20 0.34
CA THR A 3 10.39 22.62 0.31
C THR A 3 9.32 23.66 -0.02
N ILE A 4 9.53 24.90 0.45
CA ILE A 4 8.67 26.06 0.18
C ILE A 4 8.69 26.47 -1.31
N GLU A 5 9.86 26.42 -1.95
CA GLU A 5 10.01 26.78 -3.37
C GLU A 5 9.33 25.75 -4.27
N LEU A 6 9.44 24.47 -3.91
CA LEU A 6 8.77 23.38 -4.61
C LEU A 6 7.25 23.51 -4.51
N GLN A 7 6.72 23.76 -3.31
CA GLN A 7 5.29 23.97 -3.08
C GLN A 7 4.75 25.12 -3.94
N ASN A 8 5.42 26.27 -3.91
CA ASN A 8 5.01 27.44 -4.68
C ASN A 8 5.04 27.19 -6.20
N THR A 9 6.00 26.40 -6.68
CA THR A 9 6.10 26.03 -8.10
C THR A 9 4.94 25.13 -8.52
N ILE A 10 4.59 24.15 -7.68
CA ILE A 10 3.47 23.23 -7.94
C ILE A 10 2.14 24.00 -7.96
N VAL A 11 1.89 24.86 -6.97
CA VAL A 11 0.67 25.68 -6.90
C VAL A 11 0.51 26.55 -8.15
N ARG A 12 1.58 27.21 -8.60
CA ARG A 12 1.54 28.03 -9.83
C ARG A 12 1.20 27.21 -11.06
N LYS A 13 1.78 26.02 -11.21
CA LYS A 13 1.47 25.13 -12.34
C LYS A 13 0.01 24.70 -12.33
N ILE A 14 -0.53 24.34 -11.16
CA ILE A 14 -1.93 23.93 -11.02
C ILE A 14 -2.88 25.08 -11.40
N LEU A 15 -2.61 26.31 -10.93
CA LEU A 15 -3.44 27.49 -11.24
C LEU A 15 -3.42 27.89 -12.72
N THR A 16 -2.42 27.45 -13.48
CA THR A 16 -2.32 27.73 -14.92
C THR A 16 -2.99 26.67 -15.81
N ILE A 17 -3.39 25.53 -15.25
CA ILE A 17 -4.09 24.48 -15.99
C ILE A 17 -5.52 24.94 -16.27
N LYS A 18 -5.91 24.90 -17.55
CA LYS A 18 -7.28 25.20 -18.01
C LYS A 18 -8.09 23.95 -18.37
N ASP A 19 -7.43 22.79 -18.31
CA ASP A 19 -8.05 21.50 -18.59
C ASP A 19 -8.71 20.97 -17.32
N ASN A 20 -10.05 20.96 -17.33
CA ASN A 20 -10.85 20.51 -16.20
C ASN A 20 -10.66 19.01 -15.93
N GLN A 21 -10.43 18.18 -16.95
CA GLN A 21 -10.21 16.75 -16.75
C GLN A 21 -8.92 16.52 -15.97
N LEU A 22 -7.86 17.24 -16.34
CA LEU A 22 -6.57 17.17 -15.63
C LEU A 22 -6.68 17.65 -14.18
N LEU A 23 -7.46 18.69 -13.93
CA LEU A 23 -7.73 19.19 -12.57
C LEU A 23 -8.51 18.17 -11.73
N ASP A 24 -9.49 17.49 -12.31
CA ASP A 24 -10.27 16.44 -11.63
C ASP A 24 -9.39 15.24 -11.25
N TYR A 25 -8.53 14.78 -12.17
CA TYR A 25 -7.57 13.71 -11.88
C TYR A 25 -6.59 14.11 -10.76
N LEU A 26 -6.05 15.33 -10.83
CA LEU A 26 -5.13 15.85 -9.81
C LEU A 26 -5.83 15.94 -8.44
N ASN A 27 -7.07 16.42 -8.42
CA ASN A 27 -7.87 16.50 -7.21
C ASN A 27 -8.14 15.10 -6.62
N GLY A 28 -8.41 14.10 -7.47
CA GLY A 28 -8.51 12.70 -7.08
C GLY A 28 -7.24 12.20 -6.40
N VAL A 29 -6.08 12.37 -7.02
CA VAL A 29 -4.79 11.93 -6.48
C VAL A 29 -4.48 12.58 -5.13
N LEU A 30 -4.72 13.89 -5.00
CA LEU A 30 -4.43 14.62 -3.76
C LEU A 30 -5.44 14.36 -2.63
N SER A 31 -6.63 13.85 -2.96
CA SER A 31 -7.67 13.54 -1.98
C SER A 31 -7.51 12.15 -1.34
N ILE A 32 -6.75 11.25 -1.98
CA ILE A 32 -6.55 9.86 -1.50
C ILE A 32 -5.92 9.82 -0.09
N ASP A 33 -5.01 10.74 0.22
CA ASP A 33 -4.28 10.73 1.49
C ASP A 33 -5.13 11.20 2.69
N LYS A 34 -6.23 11.93 2.46
CA LYS A 34 -7.03 12.52 3.55
C LYS A 34 -8.23 11.69 3.99
N GLU A 35 -8.89 10.97 3.09
CA GLU A 35 -10.12 10.24 3.45
C GLU A 35 -9.90 8.79 3.87
N ASN A 36 -8.78 8.16 3.49
CA ASN A 36 -8.56 6.72 3.71
C ASN A 36 -7.31 6.37 4.51
N SER A 37 -6.81 7.28 5.35
CA SER A 37 -5.85 6.95 6.42
C SER A 37 -6.51 6.19 7.59
N LYS A 38 -7.54 5.37 7.33
CA LYS A 38 -7.96 4.33 8.27
C LYS A 38 -6.89 3.25 8.22
N SER A 39 -5.85 3.44 9.04
CA SER A 39 -4.86 2.40 9.32
C SER A 39 -5.61 1.08 9.55
N TYR A 40 -5.33 0.10 8.69
CA TYR A 40 -6.01 -1.19 8.73
C TYR A 40 -5.69 -1.85 10.07
N LYS A 41 -6.72 -1.98 10.92
CA LYS A 41 -6.59 -2.63 12.22
C LYS A 41 -6.83 -4.11 12.03
N LEU A 42 -5.76 -4.88 12.20
CA LEU A 42 -5.83 -6.33 12.23
C LEU A 42 -6.84 -6.78 13.28
N ASN A 43 -7.68 -7.73 12.92
CA ASN A 43 -8.52 -8.45 13.88
C ASN A 43 -7.65 -9.43 14.70
N ASP A 44 -8.21 -10.02 15.75
CA ASP A 44 -7.41 -10.85 16.66
C ASP A 44 -6.93 -12.16 16.01
N PHE A 45 -7.68 -12.67 15.03
CA PHE A 45 -7.27 -13.82 14.23
C PHE A 45 -6.06 -13.49 13.35
N GLU A 46 -6.09 -12.37 12.63
CA GLU A 46 -4.98 -11.93 11.78
C GLU A 46 -3.72 -11.64 12.59
N LYS A 47 -3.86 -11.04 13.79
CA LYS A 47 -2.73 -10.85 14.71
C LYS A 47 -2.14 -12.18 15.15
N GLN A 48 -2.97 -13.18 15.42
CA GLN A 48 -2.51 -14.51 15.81
C GLN A 48 -1.71 -15.17 14.68
N VAL A 49 -2.24 -15.17 13.46
CA VAL A 49 -1.56 -15.74 12.28
C VAL A 49 -0.21 -15.06 12.02
N ILE A 50 -0.14 -13.74 12.16
CA ILE A 50 1.12 -13.00 12.02
C ILE A 50 2.11 -13.36 13.13
N ASN A 51 1.65 -13.49 14.38
CA ASN A 51 2.52 -13.86 15.49
C ASN A 51 3.07 -15.29 15.34
N GLU A 52 2.26 -16.23 14.86
CA GLU A 52 2.68 -17.59 14.53
C GLU A 52 3.76 -17.55 13.43
N SER A 53 3.46 -16.87 12.32
CA SER A 53 4.42 -16.72 11.19
C SER A 53 5.75 -16.07 11.62
N LEU A 54 5.70 -15.06 12.49
CA LEU A 54 6.89 -14.41 13.04
C LEU A 54 7.69 -15.33 13.98
N THR A 55 7.01 -16.23 14.68
CA THR A 55 7.63 -17.22 15.56
C THR A 55 8.32 -18.30 14.73
N ASP A 56 7.67 -18.81 13.70
CA ASP A 56 8.21 -19.82 12.78
C ASP A 56 9.44 -19.27 12.05
N TYR A 57 9.38 -18.01 11.59
CA TYR A 57 10.53 -17.32 11.00
C TYR A 57 11.71 -17.21 11.98
N LYS A 58 11.46 -16.87 13.25
CA LYS A 58 12.51 -16.80 14.28
C LYS A 58 13.12 -18.16 14.60
N ASN A 59 12.32 -19.22 14.50
CA ASN A 59 12.76 -20.60 14.73
C ASN A 59 13.50 -21.19 13.51
N GLY A 60 13.60 -20.45 12.40
CA GLY A 60 14.25 -20.91 11.18
C GLY A 60 13.38 -21.87 10.36
N GLU A 61 12.09 -21.97 10.69
CA GLU A 61 11.09 -22.74 9.93
C GLU A 61 10.65 -21.94 8.70
N ILE A 62 11.62 -21.66 7.83
CA ILE A 62 11.40 -20.96 6.58
C ILE A 62 11.03 -21.96 5.49
N ILE A 63 10.00 -21.64 4.72
CA ILE A 63 9.62 -22.38 3.53
C ILE A 63 10.16 -21.62 2.31
N SER A 64 10.71 -22.35 1.33
CA SER A 64 11.14 -21.72 0.08
C SER A 64 9.93 -21.28 -0.73
N ASN A 65 10.07 -20.25 -1.56
CA ASN A 65 8.99 -19.82 -2.44
C ASN A 65 8.49 -20.98 -3.32
N ASP A 66 9.41 -21.82 -3.82
CA ASP A 66 9.07 -22.96 -4.67
C ASP A 66 8.17 -23.98 -3.93
N ASP A 67 8.45 -24.24 -2.65
CA ASP A 67 7.65 -25.12 -1.81
C ASP A 67 6.26 -24.53 -1.48
N VAL A 68 6.15 -23.20 -1.37
CA VAL A 68 4.86 -22.51 -1.22
C VAL A 68 4.02 -22.69 -2.47
N PHE A 69 4.61 -22.43 -3.65
CA PHE A 69 3.89 -22.56 -4.92
C PHE A 69 3.42 -24.00 -5.17
N PHE A 70 4.26 -25.00 -4.90
CA PHE A 70 3.87 -26.40 -5.03
C PHE A 70 2.70 -26.79 -4.10
N LYS A 71 2.69 -26.29 -2.86
CA LYS A 71 1.57 -26.52 -1.93
C LYS A 71 0.29 -25.82 -2.37
N THR A 72 0.41 -24.60 -2.90
CA THR A 72 -0.75 -23.84 -3.39
C THR A 72 -1.36 -24.46 -4.64
N GLU A 73 -0.54 -24.94 -5.58
CA GLU A 73 -1.03 -25.67 -6.76
C GLU A 73 -1.78 -26.95 -6.36
N LYS A 74 -1.22 -27.74 -5.43
CA LYS A 74 -1.90 -28.93 -4.91
C LYS A 74 -3.23 -28.64 -4.22
N TRP A 75 -3.35 -27.51 -3.53
CA TRP A 75 -4.58 -27.13 -2.86
C TRP A 75 -5.68 -26.68 -3.84
N LEU A 76 -5.30 -26.20 -5.03
CA LEU A 76 -6.22 -25.84 -6.11
C LEU A 76 -6.73 -27.05 -6.91
N GLU A 77 -6.13 -28.23 -6.72
CA GLU A 77 -6.54 -29.50 -7.34
C GLU A 77 -7.55 -30.30 -6.50
N GLU A 78 -7.84 -29.89 -5.27
CA GLU A 78 -8.89 -30.44 -4.39
C GLU A 78 -10.23 -29.68 -4.53
#